data_AF-A0A6N3BN64-F1
#
_entry.id   AF-A0A6N3BN64-F1
#
_cell.length_a   1.000
_cell.length_b   1.000
_cell.length_c   1.000
_cell.angle_alpha   90.00
_cell.angle_beta   90.00
_cell.angle_gamma   90.00
#
_symmetry.space_group_name_H-M   'P 1'
#
loop_
_entity.id
_entity.type
_entity.pdbx_description
1 polymer ?
#
loop_
_entity_poly.entity_id
_entity_poly.type
_entity_poly.pdbx_seq_one_letter_code
_entity_poly.pdbx_strand_id
1 'polypeptide(L)'
;MPDHVHMLVSIPPKISVSSFMGYLKGKSALMMFDKHANLKYKFGNRHFWAEGYYVSTVGLNEQTIAKYIREQEQHDIAMDKLSVKEYEDPFKKR
;
A
#
# COMPACT_ATOMS: atom_id res chain seq x y z
N MET A 1 5.55 -5.57 -5.01
CA MET A 1 4.16 -6.14 -5.07
C MET A 1 3.11 -5.10 -4.64
N PRO A 2 1.92 -5.05 -5.28
CA PRO A 2 0.86 -4.09 -4.97
C PRO A 2 0.00 -4.55 -3.79
N ASP A 3 0.58 -4.61 -2.59
CA ASP A 3 -0.08 -5.05 -1.35
C ASP A 3 -0.37 -3.90 -0.36
N HIS A 4 0.01 -2.67 -0.70
CA HIS A 4 -0.16 -1.48 0.13
C HIS A 4 -0.55 -0.26 -0.71
N VAL A 5 -1.01 0.81 -0.03
CA VAL A 5 -1.43 2.06 -0.67
C VAL A 5 -0.70 3.23 -0.03
N HIS A 6 -0.11 4.09 -0.88
CA HIS A 6 0.48 5.36 -0.47
C HIS A 6 -0.50 6.50 -0.71
N MET A 7 -0.66 7.40 0.27
CA MET A 7 -1.57 8.55 0.17
C MET A 7 -0.91 9.80 0.73
N LEU A 8 -1.09 10.92 0.06
CA LEU A 8 -0.79 12.25 0.56
C LEU A 8 -2.12 12.95 0.87
N VAL A 9 -2.38 13.25 2.14
CA VAL A 9 -3.67 13.77 2.60
C VAL A 9 -3.48 14.94 3.56
N SER A 10 -4.40 15.90 3.50
CA SER A 10 -4.51 16.98 4.49
C SER A 10 -5.58 16.61 5.51
N ILE A 11 -5.19 16.52 6.78
CA ILE A 11 -6.08 16.17 7.90
C ILE A 11 -6.24 17.42 8.79
N PRO A 12 -7.48 17.89 9.05
CA PRO A 12 -7.70 18.97 10.00
C PRO A 12 -7.09 18.65 11.38
N PRO A 13 -6.39 19.57 12.05
CA PRO A 13 -5.65 19.28 13.29
C PRO A 13 -6.55 18.87 14.46
N LYS A 14 -7.85 19.18 14.39
CA LYS A 14 -8.87 18.73 15.36
C LYS A 14 -9.19 17.23 15.28
N ILE A 15 -8.79 16.56 14.19
CA ILE A 15 -9.01 15.14 13.95
C ILE A 15 -7.68 14.43 14.18
N SER A 16 -7.67 13.44 15.08
CA SER A 16 -6.47 12.63 15.26
C SER A 16 -6.21 11.76 14.03
N VAL A 17 -4.94 11.57 13.69
CA VAL A 17 -4.52 10.68 12.60
C VAL A 17 -5.07 9.26 12.80
N SER A 18 -5.08 8.76 14.04
CA SER A 18 -5.60 7.44 14.35
C SER A 18 -7.09 7.30 14.08
N SER A 19 -7.89 8.32 14.40
CA SER A 19 -9.33 8.33 14.12
C SER A 19 -9.60 8.37 12.61
N PHE A 20 -8.87 9.21 11.89
CA PHE A 20 -8.93 9.28 10.43
C PHE A 20 -8.59 7.93 9.78
N MET A 21 -7.48 7.31 10.19
CA MET A 21 -7.04 6.02 9.65
C MET A 21 -8.00 4.88 10.00
N GLY A 22 -8.56 4.87 11.21
CA GLY A 22 -9.57 3.90 11.62
C GLY A 22 -10.82 3.98 10.75
N TYR A 23 -11.31 5.20 10.50
CA TYR A 23 -12.45 5.43 9.62
C TYR A 23 -12.14 5.00 8.18
N LEU A 24 -11.01 5.45 7.63
CA LEU A 24 -10.61 5.19 6.25
C LEU A 24 -10.43 3.70 5.98
N LYS A 25 -9.67 2.99 6.81
CA LYS A 25 -9.45 1.53 6.68
C LYS A 25 -10.76 0.76 6.85
N GLY A 26 -11.59 1.14 7.83
CA GLY A 26 -12.87 0.47 8.08
C GLY A 26 -13.88 0.63 6.93
N LYS A 27 -14.09 1.87 6.45
CA LYS A 27 -15.04 2.13 5.36
C LYS A 27 -14.56 1.56 4.02
N SER A 28 -13.29 1.69 3.70
CA SER A 28 -12.74 1.12 2.46
C SER A 28 -12.82 -0.40 2.45
N ALA A 29 -12.52 -1.08 3.56
CA ALA A 29 -12.67 -2.54 3.67
C ALA A 29 -14.12 -2.98 3.42
N LEU A 30 -15.10 -2.28 4.04
CA LEU A 30 -16.52 -2.56 3.81
C LEU A 30 -16.90 -2.40 2.33
N MET A 31 -16.51 -1.27 1.71
CA MET A 31 -16.78 -1.00 0.29
C MET A 31 -16.13 -2.03 -0.63
N MET A 32 -14.92 -2.49 -0.29
CA MET A 32 -14.21 -3.49 -1.07
C MET A 32 -14.93 -4.84 -1.04
N PHE A 33 -15.34 -5.31 0.14
CA PHE A 33 -16.09 -6.56 0.27
C PHE A 33 -17.49 -6.50 -0.33
N ASP A 34 -18.10 -5.31 -0.38
CA ASP A 34 -19.40 -5.09 -1.02
C ASP A 34 -19.28 -5.18 -2.55
N LYS A 35 -18.30 -4.48 -3.13
CA LYS A 35 -18.07 -4.44 -4.59
C LYS A 35 -17.44 -5.71 -5.15
N HIS A 36 -16.62 -6.41 -4.38
CA HIS A 36 -15.84 -7.57 -4.83
C HIS A 36 -16.14 -8.79 -3.96
N ALA A 37 -17.27 -9.44 -4.25
CA ALA A 37 -17.77 -10.59 -3.47
C ALA A 37 -16.77 -11.76 -3.38
N ASN A 38 -15.93 -11.95 -4.41
CA ASN A 38 -14.86 -12.95 -4.44
C ASN A 38 -13.79 -12.72 -3.35
N LEU A 39 -13.55 -11.48 -2.93
CA LEU A 39 -12.58 -11.18 -1.88
C LEU A 39 -13.05 -11.65 -0.50
N LYS A 40 -14.36 -11.79 -0.26
CA LYS A 40 -14.89 -12.35 1.00
C LYS A 40 -14.41 -13.78 1.24
N TYR A 41 -14.21 -14.56 0.18
CA TYR A 41 -13.70 -15.94 0.26
C TYR A 41 -12.19 -15.99 0.44
N LYS A 42 -11.45 -15.07 -0.22
CA LYS A 42 -9.99 -14.97 -0.10
C LYS A 42 -9.55 -14.47 1.28
N PHE A 43 -10.31 -13.56 1.87
CA PHE A 43 -10.09 -13.02 3.21
C PHE A 43 -11.18 -13.54 4.16
N GLY A 44 -11.23 -14.85 4.38
CA GLY A 44 -12.31 -15.53 5.13
C GLY A 44 -12.54 -15.03 6.57
N ASN A 45 -11.60 -14.27 7.13
CA ASN A 45 -11.71 -13.57 8.42
C ASN A 45 -12.16 -12.09 8.28
N ARG A 46 -12.47 -11.64 7.07
CA ARG A 46 -12.84 -10.26 6.69
C ARG A 46 -11.82 -9.19 7.06
N HIS A 47 -10.54 -9.54 7.23
CA HIS A 47 -9.46 -8.58 7.39
C HIS A 47 -8.91 -8.20 6.01
N PHE A 48 -9.25 -7.01 5.53
CA PHE A 48 -8.75 -6.50 4.25
C PHE A 48 -7.40 -5.78 4.39
N TRP A 49 -7.26 -4.95 5.42
CA TRP A 49 -6.02 -4.23 5.73
C TRP A 49 -5.26 -4.91 6.86
N ALA A 50 -3.93 -4.76 6.88
CA ALA A 50 -3.11 -5.04 8.06
C ALA A 50 -3.56 -4.16 9.25
N GLU A 51 -3.30 -4.57 10.48
CA GLU A 51 -3.68 -3.82 11.69
C GLU A 51 -2.95 -2.46 11.75
N GLY A 52 -1.65 -2.46 11.47
CA GLY A 52 -0.79 -1.28 11.48
C GLY A 52 -1.02 -0.32 10.30
N TYR A 53 -0.43 0.86 10.43
CA TYR A 53 -0.27 1.84 9.35
C TYR A 53 0.97 2.68 9.63
N TYR A 54 1.56 3.24 8.58
CA TYR A 54 2.67 4.20 8.68
C TYR A 54 2.15 5.59 8.36
N VAL A 55 2.65 6.60 9.09
CA VAL A 55 2.36 8.00 8.83
C VAL A 55 3.62 8.83 9.06
N SER A 56 3.84 9.82 8.19
CA SER A 56 4.87 10.82 8.34
C SER A 56 4.29 12.19 8.03
N THR A 57 4.67 13.21 8.79
CA THR A 57 4.25 14.59 8.53
C THR A 57 5.06 15.16 7.38
N VAL A 58 4.37 15.89 6.50
CA VAL A 58 4.96 16.54 5.34
C VAL A 58 4.93 18.05 5.54
N GLY A 59 6.09 18.69 5.36
CA GLY A 59 6.23 20.14 5.36
C GLY A 59 6.60 20.66 3.97
N LEU A 60 7.72 21.36 3.86
CA LEU A 60 8.19 22.06 2.65
C LEU A 60 8.43 21.16 1.42
N ASN A 61 8.51 19.84 1.60
CA ASN A 61 8.86 18.87 0.55
C ASN A 61 7.64 18.20 -0.11
N GLU A 62 6.46 18.81 -0.01
CA GLU A 62 5.19 18.22 -0.48
C GLU A 62 5.24 17.81 -1.96
N GLN A 63 5.81 18.66 -2.82
CA GLN A 63 5.90 18.40 -4.26
C GLN A 63 6.77 17.17 -4.58
N THR A 64 7.90 17.03 -3.87
CA THR A 64 8.80 15.89 -4.00
C THR A 64 8.12 14.59 -3.57
N ILE A 65 7.41 14.62 -2.44
CA ILE A 65 6.70 13.45 -1.92
C ILE A 65 5.52 13.08 -2.82
N ALA A 66 4.79 14.07 -3.34
CA ALA A 66 3.72 13.83 -4.31
C ALA A 66 4.25 13.18 -5.59
N LYS A 67 5.42 13.61 -6.09
CA LYS A 67 6.09 12.98 -7.22
C LYS A 67 6.47 11.53 -6.90
N TYR A 68 7.12 11.31 -5.77
CA TYR A 68 7.51 9.97 -5.30
C TYR A 68 6.31 9.01 -5.25
N ILE A 69 5.19 9.42 -4.64
CA ILE A 69 3.99 8.57 -4.52
C ILE A 69 3.43 8.18 -5.89
N ARG A 70 3.43 9.10 -6.87
CA ARG A 70 2.94 8.81 -8.23
C ARG A 70 3.84 7.83 -8.98
N GLU A 71 5.14 7.91 -8.74
CA GLU A 71 6.15 7.10 -9.43
C GLU A 71 6.41 5.76 -8.73
N GLN A 72 6.00 5.63 -7.45
CA GLN A 72 6.28 4.49 -6.60
C GLN A 72 5.86 3.15 -7.21
N GLU A 73 4.62 3.06 -7.70
CA GLU A 73 4.10 1.82 -8.27
C GLU A 73 4.92 1.36 -9.48
N GLN A 74 5.31 2.29 -10.36
CA GLN A 74 6.14 1.99 -11.53
C GLN A 74 7.55 1.56 -11.14
N HIS A 75 8.12 2.22 -10.13
CA HIS A 75 9.43 1.88 -9.59
C HIS A 75 9.44 0.48 -8.97
N ASP A 76 8.43 0.14 -8.16
CA ASP A 76 8.31 -1.17 -7.53
C ASP A 76 8.13 -2.28 -8.58
N ILE A 77 7.35 -2.04 -9.64
CA ILE A 77 7.22 -2.96 -10.77
C ILE A 77 8.56 -3.16 -11.50
N ALA A 78 9.33 -2.08 -11.71
CA ALA A 78 10.62 -2.16 -12.38
C ALA A 78 11.65 -2.96 -11.55
N MET A 79 11.70 -2.71 -10.24
CA MET A 79 12.56 -3.42 -9.29
C MET A 79 12.19 -4.90 -9.18
N ASP A 80 10.89 -5.23 -9.06
CA ASP A 80 10.42 -6.62 -9.03
C ASP A 80 10.81 -7.36 -10.33
N LYS A 81 10.80 -6.70 -11.50
CA LYS A 81 11.24 -7.32 -12.78
C LYS A 81 12.75 -7.54 -12.88
N LEU A 82 13.54 -6.70 -12.21
CA LEU A 82 15.01 -6.80 -12.19
C LEU A 82 15.48 -7.96 -11.29
N SER A 83 14.81 -8.20 -10.16
CA SER A 83 15.19 -9.25 -9.21
C SER A 83 14.96 -10.69 -9.72
N VAL A 84 14.09 -10.89 -10.71
CA VAL A 84 13.82 -12.22 -11.31
C VAL A 84 14.99 -12.73 -12.16
N LYS A 85 15.95 -11.88 -12.55
CA LYS A 85 17.02 -12.24 -13.48
C LYS A 85 18.24 -12.95 -12.87
N GLU A 86 18.35 -13.07 -11.55
CA GLU A 86 19.54 -13.66 -10.89
C GLU A 86 19.25 -14.99 -10.18
N TYR A 87 18.55 -15.90 -10.84
CA TYR A 87 18.73 -17.34 -10.58
C TYR A 87 19.43 -17.97 -11.78
N GLU A 88 20.72 -17.65 -11.99
CA GLU A 88 21.58 -18.65 -12.61
C GLU A 88 21.81 -19.76 -11.58
N ASP A 89 21.37 -20.96 -11.93
CA ASP A 89 21.57 -22.17 -11.14
C ASP A 89 23.08 -22.31 -10.79
N PRO A 90 23.45 -22.24 -9.49
CA PRO A 90 24.84 -22.32 -9.06
C PRO A 90 25.48 -23.69 -9.36
N PHE A 91 24.70 -24.68 -9.82
CA PHE A 91 25.15 -26.00 -10.23
C PHE A 91 25.13 -26.23 -11.74
N LYS A 92 24.87 -25.19 -12.57
CA LYS A 92 24.75 -25.31 -14.03
C LYS A 92 26.03 -25.77 -14.76
N LYS A 93 27.16 -25.91 -14.06
CA LYS A 93 28.33 -26.67 -14.55
C LYS A 93 29.03 -27.42 -13.42
N ARG A 94 28.77 -28.72 -13.32
CA ARG A 94 29.78 -29.78 -13.26
C ARG A 94 29.19 -31.08 -13.79
#